data_AF-A0A8T4MZU2-F1
#
_entry.id   AF-A0A8T4MZU2-F1
#
_cell.length_a   1.000
_cell.length_b   1.000
_cell.length_c   1.000
_cell.angle_alpha   90.00
_cell.angle_beta   90.00
_cell.angle_gamma   90.00
#
_symmetry.space_group_name_H-M   'P 1'
#
loop_
_entity.id
_entity.type
_entity.pdbx_description
1 polymer ?
#
loop_
_entity_poly.entity_id
_entity_poly.type
_entity_poly.pdbx_seq_one_letter_code
_entity_poly.pdbx_strand_id
1 'polypeptide(L)'
;MEKMIINFHPSLVIIESEKTNELLMGVYDQTYPLMVFRGSVNLMGGNPNPNDKGPLEVLLRELNEELASNHGEKDKFASKEDIKAIRLSITQKIVPFKDFFFKIKKIPGGRETHTTIGSVFYSNINQNAFEIARENLSRNKKIVSEGGLSIQTLDGLAKKGKFYAAHLTAPILNEYYGVKIPFPEEVHTRVLVEPKETFEDYLQDFSYNNGWREH
;
A
#
# COMPACT_ATOMS: atom_id res chain seq x y z
N MET A 1 -14.52 -28.42 -1.87
CA MET A 1 -14.25 -27.42 -0.82
C MET A 1 -15.00 -26.15 -1.20
N GLU A 2 -15.64 -25.48 -0.25
CA GLU A 2 -16.31 -24.20 -0.51
C GLU A 2 -15.26 -23.10 -0.74
N LYS A 3 -15.37 -22.36 -1.85
CA LYS A 3 -14.44 -21.26 -2.16
C LYS A 3 -14.69 -20.09 -1.22
N MET A 4 -13.62 -19.44 -0.76
CA MET A 4 -13.76 -18.23 0.04
C MET A 4 -14.13 -17.06 -0.87
N ILE A 5 -15.11 -16.26 -0.45
CA ILE A 5 -15.50 -15.02 -1.14
C ILE A 5 -14.46 -13.94 -0.83
N ILE A 6 -14.04 -13.18 -1.83
CA ILE A 6 -13.13 -12.03 -1.73
C ILE A 6 -13.88 -10.75 -2.10
N ASN A 7 -13.86 -9.74 -1.22
CA ASN A 7 -14.48 -8.44 -1.48
C ASN A 7 -13.53 -7.46 -2.16
N PHE A 8 -12.24 -7.48 -1.79
CA PHE A 8 -11.21 -6.58 -2.33
C PHE A 8 -9.93 -7.34 -2.64
N HIS A 9 -9.17 -6.87 -3.62
CA HIS A 9 -7.90 -7.47 -3.98
C HIS A 9 -6.82 -6.41 -4.31
N PRO A 10 -6.45 -5.55 -3.36
CA PRO A 10 -5.45 -4.53 -3.62
C PRO A 10 -4.07 -5.13 -3.86
N SER A 11 -3.29 -4.43 -4.69
CA SER A 11 -1.86 -4.67 -4.83
C SER A 11 -1.10 -3.61 -4.05
N LEU A 12 -0.15 -4.04 -3.23
CA LEU A 12 0.56 -3.20 -2.27
C LEU A 12 2.07 -3.37 -2.43
N VAL A 13 2.85 -2.33 -2.12
CA VAL A 13 4.32 -2.40 -2.14
C VAL A 13 4.93 -1.97 -0.81
N ILE A 14 5.88 -2.76 -0.32
CA ILE A 14 6.83 -2.38 0.72
C ILE A 14 7.99 -1.66 0.02
N ILE A 15 8.21 -0.39 0.35
CA ILE A 15 9.28 0.43 -0.22
C ILE A 15 10.30 0.72 0.87
N GLU A 16 11.47 0.09 0.79
CA GLU A 16 12.55 0.21 1.76
C GLU A 16 13.78 0.90 1.17
N SER A 17 14.56 1.56 2.02
CA SER A 17 15.84 2.15 1.65
C SER A 17 16.96 1.11 1.60
N GLU A 18 17.84 1.19 0.60
CA GLU A 18 18.99 0.29 0.48
C GLU A 18 20.02 0.42 1.60
N LYS A 19 20.06 1.58 2.28
CA LYS A 19 21.10 1.88 3.29
C LYS A 19 20.55 2.11 4.68
N THR A 20 19.27 2.38 4.82
CA THR A 20 18.63 2.71 6.09
C THR A 20 17.44 1.80 6.33
N ASN A 21 17.11 1.53 7.60
CA ASN A 21 15.92 0.75 7.96
C ASN A 21 14.64 1.64 7.93
N GLU A 22 14.53 2.46 6.88
CA GLU A 22 13.45 3.42 6.67
C GLU A 22 12.54 2.96 5.54
N LEU A 23 11.24 3.22 5.73
CA LEU A 23 10.17 2.87 4.82
C LEU A 23 9.56 4.13 4.22
N LEU A 24 9.32 4.12 2.91
CA LEU A 24 8.53 5.13 2.22
C LEU A 24 7.08 4.66 2.20
N MET A 25 6.18 5.42 2.82
CA MET A 25 4.79 5.02 3.05
C MET A 25 3.84 6.09 2.56
N GLY A 26 2.67 5.67 2.07
CA GLY A 26 1.53 6.55 1.87
C GLY A 26 0.96 7.03 3.21
N VAL A 27 0.21 8.13 3.17
CA VAL A 27 -0.56 8.65 4.30
C VAL A 27 -1.96 9.01 3.81
N TYR A 28 -2.99 8.48 4.45
CA TYR A 28 -4.35 8.92 4.16
C TYR A 28 -4.56 10.35 4.64
N ASP A 29 -5.08 11.22 3.77
CA ASP A 29 -5.39 12.60 4.15
C ASP A 29 -6.71 12.70 4.92
N GLN A 30 -7.16 13.93 5.16
CA GLN A 30 -8.41 14.21 5.86
C GLN A 30 -9.66 13.96 5.01
N THR A 31 -9.51 13.75 3.71
CA THR A 31 -10.62 13.48 2.77
C THR A 31 -10.91 11.99 2.65
N TYR A 32 -9.98 11.12 3.10
CA TYR A 32 -10.16 9.67 3.06
C TYR A 32 -11.51 9.24 3.68
N PRO A 33 -12.28 8.36 3.01
CA PRO A 33 -13.66 8.05 3.40
C PRO A 33 -13.77 7.34 4.75
N LEU A 34 -12.78 6.54 5.13
CA LEU A 34 -12.79 5.82 6.40
C LEU A 34 -12.12 6.67 7.48
N MET A 35 -12.94 7.38 8.27
CA MET A 35 -12.46 8.35 9.26
C MET A 35 -11.45 7.76 10.25
N VAL A 36 -11.59 6.48 10.61
CA VAL A 36 -10.67 5.79 11.54
C VAL A 36 -9.23 5.69 11.02
N PHE A 37 -9.03 5.79 9.71
CA PHE A 37 -7.70 5.68 9.08
C PHE A 37 -7.15 7.02 8.57
N ARG A 38 -7.83 8.15 8.76
CA ARG A 38 -7.29 9.46 8.38
C ARG A 38 -5.99 9.75 9.15
N GLY A 39 -4.95 10.17 8.43
CA GLY A 39 -3.60 10.38 8.97
C GLY A 39 -2.81 9.10 9.26
N SER A 40 -3.36 7.93 8.96
CA SER A 40 -2.66 6.65 9.11
C SER A 40 -1.70 6.45 7.94
N VAL A 41 -0.58 5.78 8.22
CA VAL A 41 0.37 5.36 7.19
C VAL A 41 -0.08 4.06 6.55
N ASN A 42 0.14 3.91 5.25
CA ASN A 42 -0.20 2.71 4.49
C ASN A 42 0.91 2.33 3.52
N LEU A 43 0.92 1.06 3.11
CA LEU A 43 1.67 0.65 1.93
C LEU A 43 1.03 1.30 0.69
N MET A 44 1.87 1.73 -0.26
CA MET A 44 1.39 2.33 -1.52
C MET A 44 0.81 1.26 -2.44
N GLY A 45 -0.09 1.67 -3.33
CA GLY A 45 -0.84 0.80 -4.24
C GLY A 45 -2.34 0.95 -4.05
N GLY A 46 -3.12 0.09 -4.70
CA GLY A 46 -4.56 0.30 -4.83
C GLY A 46 -5.31 -0.92 -5.33
N ASN A 47 -6.59 -0.73 -5.63
CA ASN A 47 -7.49 -1.79 -6.10
C ASN A 47 -7.42 -1.97 -7.62
N PRO A 48 -7.78 -3.16 -8.12
CA PRO A 48 -7.92 -3.39 -9.54
C PRO A 48 -9.11 -2.62 -10.12
N ASN A 49 -8.96 -2.17 -11.35
CA ASN A 49 -10.06 -1.73 -12.19
C ASN A 49 -10.42 -2.84 -13.21
N PRO A 50 -11.52 -2.70 -13.99
CA PRO A 50 -11.96 -3.73 -14.92
C PRO A 50 -10.93 -4.13 -15.99
N ASN A 51 -9.97 -3.28 -16.32
CA ASN A 51 -8.98 -3.50 -17.36
C ASN A 51 -7.71 -4.22 -16.86
N ASP A 52 -7.47 -4.22 -15.55
CA ASP A 52 -6.29 -4.88 -14.98
C ASP A 52 -6.43 -6.42 -15.07
N LYS A 53 -5.38 -7.08 -15.56
CA LYS A 53 -5.34 -8.54 -15.72
C LYS A 53 -4.78 -9.24 -14.50
N GLY A 54 -3.88 -8.59 -13.76
CA GLY A 54 -3.24 -9.20 -12.62
C GLY A 54 -2.67 -8.21 -11.61
N PRO A 55 -2.26 -8.71 -10.42
CA PRO A 55 -1.84 -7.84 -9.32
C PRO A 55 -0.64 -6.93 -9.62
N LEU A 56 0.36 -7.39 -10.38
CA LEU A 56 1.51 -6.55 -10.73
C LEU A 56 1.11 -5.38 -11.64
N GLU A 57 0.19 -5.62 -12.58
CA GLU A 57 -0.32 -4.58 -13.48
C GLU A 57 -1.05 -3.49 -12.67
N VAL A 58 -1.90 -3.90 -11.72
CA VAL A 58 -2.55 -2.97 -10.77
C VAL A 58 -1.50 -2.12 -10.06
N LEU A 59 -0.49 -2.75 -9.45
CA LEU A 59 0.52 -2.02 -8.67
C LEU A 59 1.25 -0.99 -9.54
N LEU A 60 1.66 -1.36 -10.75
CA LEU A 60 2.37 -0.46 -11.65
C LEU A 60 1.49 0.69 -12.11
N ARG A 61 0.21 0.44 -12.39
CA ARG A 61 -0.76 1.50 -12.74
C ARG A 61 -0.92 2.48 -11.58
N GLU A 62 -1.24 1.97 -10.39
CA GLU A 62 -1.46 2.78 -9.18
C GLU A 62 -0.23 3.64 -8.85
N LEU A 63 0.97 3.07 -8.86
CA LEU A 63 2.20 3.85 -8.64
C LEU A 63 2.44 4.92 -9.71
N ASN A 64 2.03 4.68 -10.96
CA ASN A 64 2.14 5.68 -12.01
C ASN A 64 1.13 6.82 -11.88
N GLU A 65 -0.08 6.53 -11.40
CA GLU A 65 -1.16 7.48 -11.14
C GLU A 65 -0.88 8.33 -9.88
N GLU A 66 -0.45 7.67 -8.80
CA GLU A 66 -0.09 8.31 -7.52
C GLU A 66 1.14 9.21 -7.69
N LEU A 67 2.17 8.76 -8.43
CA LEU A 67 3.41 9.50 -8.67
C LEU A 67 3.43 10.15 -10.07
N ALA A 68 2.32 10.76 -10.46
CA ALA A 68 2.20 11.51 -11.70
C ALA A 68 2.66 12.97 -11.52
N SER A 69 3.26 13.56 -12.57
CA SER A 69 3.78 14.93 -12.53
C SER A 69 2.79 15.99 -13.04
N ASN A 70 1.51 15.65 -13.18
CA ASN A 70 0.51 16.44 -13.91
C ASN A 70 -0.49 17.11 -12.97
N HIS A 71 0.01 17.80 -11.96
CA HIS A 71 -0.83 18.54 -11.01
C HIS A 71 -0.79 20.03 -11.34
N GLY A 72 -1.98 20.65 -11.49
CA GLY A 72 -2.14 22.03 -11.94
C GLY A 72 -1.57 23.08 -10.97
N GLU A 73 -1.34 22.72 -9.71
CA GLU A 73 -0.80 23.61 -8.68
C GLU A 73 0.72 23.44 -8.52
N LYS A 74 1.50 23.95 -9.48
CA LYS A 74 2.97 23.76 -9.54
C LYS A 74 3.71 24.08 -8.23
N ASP A 75 3.26 25.05 -7.44
CA ASP A 75 3.97 25.50 -6.26
C ASP A 75 3.81 24.58 -5.03
N LYS A 76 2.82 23.69 -5.02
CA LYS A 76 2.60 22.76 -3.89
C LYS A 76 3.28 21.41 -4.08
N PHE A 77 3.68 21.07 -5.30
CA PHE A 77 4.28 19.78 -5.63
C PHE A 77 5.80 19.85 -5.73
N ALA A 78 6.44 18.70 -5.54
CA ALA A 78 7.83 18.46 -5.88
C ALA A 78 8.05 18.66 -7.40
N SER A 79 9.31 18.82 -7.81
CA SER A 79 9.63 18.94 -9.23
C SER A 79 9.23 17.66 -9.99
N LYS A 80 8.98 17.78 -11.31
CA LYS A 80 8.60 16.61 -12.12
C LYS A 80 9.74 15.59 -12.16
N GLU A 81 10.96 16.09 -12.15
CA GLU A 81 12.20 15.33 -12.15
C GLU A 81 12.35 14.52 -10.85
N ASP A 82 12.06 15.13 -9.70
CA ASP A 82 12.10 14.46 -8.40
C ASP A 82 11.05 13.35 -8.30
N ILE A 83 9.80 13.65 -8.65
CA ILE A 83 8.72 12.65 -8.65
C ILE A 83 9.07 11.49 -9.58
N LYS A 84 9.59 11.80 -10.78
CA LYS A 84 10.04 10.78 -11.74
C LYS A 84 11.19 9.94 -11.18
N ALA A 85 12.17 10.55 -10.52
CA ALA A 85 13.31 9.85 -9.93
C ALA A 85 12.88 8.87 -8.81
N ILE A 86 11.98 9.32 -7.92
CA ILE A 86 11.39 8.48 -6.87
C ILE A 86 10.62 7.32 -7.50
N ARG A 87 9.70 7.62 -8.44
CA ARG A 87 8.88 6.60 -9.10
C ARG A 87 9.70 5.54 -9.81
N LEU A 88 10.69 5.95 -10.62
CA LEU A 88 11.54 5.01 -11.34
C LEU A 88 12.37 4.15 -10.38
N SER A 89 12.84 4.71 -9.28
CA SER A 89 13.60 3.95 -8.28
C SER A 89 12.74 2.87 -7.63
N ILE A 90 11.45 3.13 -7.42
CA ILE A 90 10.48 2.14 -6.92
C ILE A 90 10.21 1.08 -7.99
N THR A 91 9.76 1.49 -9.18
CA THR A 91 9.20 0.54 -10.16
C THR A 91 10.22 -0.37 -10.83
N GLN A 92 11.50 0.01 -10.88
CA GLN A 92 12.55 -0.80 -11.51
C GLN A 92 12.99 -2.02 -10.68
N LYS A 93 12.64 -2.07 -9.40
CA LYS A 93 13.10 -3.12 -8.45
C LYS A 93 11.96 -3.84 -7.77
N ILE A 94 10.74 -3.75 -8.32
CA ILE A 94 9.59 -4.48 -7.81
C ILE A 94 9.78 -5.97 -8.01
N VAL A 95 9.66 -6.73 -6.92
CA VAL A 95 9.61 -8.19 -6.93
C VAL A 95 8.39 -8.67 -6.13
N PRO A 96 7.77 -9.80 -6.49
CA PRO A 96 6.71 -10.40 -5.69
C PRO A 96 7.22 -10.75 -4.29
N PHE A 97 6.38 -10.55 -3.26
CA PHE A 97 6.66 -11.03 -1.90
C PHE A 97 5.70 -12.16 -1.52
N LYS A 98 4.46 -11.83 -1.11
CA LYS A 98 3.44 -12.79 -0.68
C LYS A 98 2.05 -12.19 -0.83
N ASP A 99 1.07 -13.06 -1.01
CA ASP A 99 -0.33 -12.74 -0.80
C ASP A 99 -0.71 -12.91 0.67
N PHE A 100 -1.61 -12.06 1.11
CA PHE A 100 -2.18 -12.12 2.44
C PHE A 100 -3.70 -12.17 2.34
N PHE A 101 -4.31 -13.22 2.89
CA PHE A 101 -5.74 -13.27 3.08
C PHE A 101 -6.12 -12.61 4.39
N PHE A 102 -7.02 -11.63 4.33
CA PHE A 102 -7.55 -10.93 5.49
C PHE A 102 -9.03 -11.21 5.65
N LYS A 103 -9.43 -11.50 6.89
CA LYS A 103 -10.82 -11.42 7.33
C LYS A 103 -10.92 -10.30 8.34
N ILE A 104 -11.56 -9.21 7.94
CA ILE A 104 -11.65 -7.98 8.73
C ILE A 104 -13.06 -7.87 9.27
N LYS A 105 -13.21 -8.00 10.59
CA LYS A 105 -14.49 -7.72 11.26
C LYS A 105 -14.75 -6.21 11.25
N LYS A 106 -16.01 -5.84 11.46
CA LYS A 106 -16.43 -4.44 11.55
C LYS A 106 -15.57 -3.67 12.57
N ILE A 107 -14.90 -2.62 12.10
CA ILE A 107 -14.16 -1.65 12.92
C ILE A 107 -15.01 -0.37 13.01
N PRO A 108 -15.26 0.21 14.19
CA PRO A 108 -15.96 1.49 14.32
C PRO A 108 -15.31 2.60 13.47
N GLY A 109 -16.10 3.24 12.58
CA GLY A 109 -15.59 4.24 11.64
C GLY A 109 -14.81 3.70 10.43
N GLY A 110 -14.73 2.37 10.29
CA GLY A 110 -14.19 1.66 9.14
C GLY A 110 -15.28 1.05 8.24
N ARG A 111 -14.91 0.05 7.43
CA ARG A 111 -15.84 -0.72 6.59
C ARG A 111 -16.59 -1.79 7.40
N GLU A 112 -17.70 -2.25 6.85
CA GLU A 112 -18.39 -3.46 7.31
C GLU A 112 -17.48 -4.70 7.20
N THR A 113 -17.91 -5.81 7.79
CA THR A 113 -17.13 -7.06 7.74
C THR A 113 -16.88 -7.49 6.30
N HIS A 114 -15.62 -7.75 5.95
CA HIS A 114 -15.22 -8.10 4.60
C HIS A 114 -13.96 -8.98 4.59
N THR A 115 -13.67 -9.54 3.42
CA THR A 115 -12.47 -10.32 3.13
C THR A 115 -11.67 -9.67 2.03
N THR A 116 -10.34 -9.76 2.13
CA THR A 116 -9.42 -9.12 1.20
C THR A 116 -8.26 -10.07 0.90
N ILE A 117 -7.79 -10.10 -0.35
CA ILE A 117 -6.44 -10.59 -0.66
C ILE A 117 -5.55 -9.38 -0.91
N GLY A 118 -4.54 -9.15 -0.08
CA GLY A 118 -3.51 -8.15 -0.38
C GLY A 118 -2.37 -8.82 -1.12
N SER A 119 -2.21 -8.50 -2.41
CA SER A 119 -1.06 -8.93 -3.20
C SER A 119 0.12 -8.02 -2.90
N VAL A 120 1.13 -8.53 -2.18
CA VAL A 120 2.25 -7.70 -1.70
C VAL A 120 3.50 -7.92 -2.53
N PHE A 121 4.09 -6.81 -2.91
CA PHE A 121 5.37 -6.70 -3.58
C PHE A 121 6.37 -5.97 -2.70
N TYR A 122 7.64 -6.09 -3.05
CA TYR A 122 8.75 -5.42 -2.39
C TYR A 122 9.57 -4.63 -3.41
N SER A 123 10.02 -3.45 -3.03
CA SER A 123 10.99 -2.67 -3.77
C SER A 123 12.01 -2.05 -2.82
N ASN A 124 13.29 -2.29 -3.12
CA ASN A 124 14.39 -1.64 -2.42
C ASN A 124 14.90 -0.48 -3.27
N ILE A 125 14.81 0.75 -2.78
CA ILE A 125 15.16 1.94 -3.55
C ILE A 125 16.47 2.55 -3.08
N ASN A 126 17.21 3.12 -4.03
CA ASN A 126 18.50 3.72 -3.73
C ASN A 126 18.36 4.89 -2.73
N GLN A 127 19.41 5.12 -1.92
CA GLN A 127 19.40 6.18 -0.92
C GLN A 127 19.13 7.57 -1.52
N ASN A 128 19.61 7.84 -2.74
CA ASN A 128 19.44 9.15 -3.36
C ASN A 128 17.95 9.48 -3.59
N ALA A 129 17.14 8.51 -4.02
CA ALA A 129 15.70 8.68 -4.17
C ALA A 129 15.01 8.94 -2.81
N PHE A 130 15.48 8.28 -1.75
CA PHE A 130 15.01 8.55 -0.39
C PHE A 130 15.35 9.98 0.07
N GLU A 131 16.56 10.47 -0.19
CA GLU A 131 16.95 11.84 0.13
C GLU A 131 16.12 12.87 -0.65
N ILE A 132 15.87 12.63 -1.93
CA ILE A 132 15.00 13.48 -2.76
C ILE A 132 13.59 13.56 -2.15
N ALA A 133 13.04 12.41 -1.70
CA ALA A 133 11.75 12.40 -1.02
C ALA A 133 11.79 13.18 0.30
N ARG A 134 12.81 12.94 1.13
CA ARG A 134 12.99 13.62 2.43
C ARG A 134 13.11 15.13 2.29
N GLU A 135 13.92 15.60 1.34
CA GLU A 135 14.12 17.02 1.06
C GLU A 135 12.80 17.69 0.65
N ASN A 136 12.05 17.08 -0.26
CA ASN A 136 10.74 17.58 -0.68
C ASN A 136 9.73 17.61 0.47
N LEU A 137 9.66 16.54 1.28
CA LEU A 137 8.80 16.50 2.46
C LEU A 137 9.17 17.58 3.49
N SER A 138 10.45 17.82 3.74
CA SER A 138 10.90 18.89 4.65
C SER A 138 10.51 20.30 4.19
N ARG A 139 10.29 20.49 2.88
CA ARG A 139 9.81 21.72 2.25
C ARG A 139 8.28 21.77 2.14
N ASN A 140 7.56 20.82 2.75
CA ASN A 140 6.12 20.65 2.64
C ASN A 140 5.63 20.51 1.19
N LYS A 141 6.45 19.90 0.32
CA LYS A 141 6.07 19.60 -1.06
C LYS A 141 5.31 18.27 -1.13
N LYS A 142 4.24 18.25 -1.92
CA LYS A 142 3.52 17.04 -2.29
C LYS A 142 4.29 16.25 -3.34
N ILE A 143 4.42 14.94 -3.13
CA ILE A 143 5.07 14.01 -4.07
C ILE A 143 4.02 13.14 -4.76
N VAL A 144 2.93 12.82 -4.05
CA VAL A 144 1.80 12.02 -4.54
C VAL A 144 0.59 12.88 -4.87
N SER A 145 -0.23 12.41 -5.80
CA SER A 145 -1.46 13.06 -6.27
C SER A 145 -2.55 13.10 -5.21
N GLU A 146 -2.71 12.00 -4.46
CA GLU A 146 -3.70 11.81 -3.41
C GLU A 146 -3.03 11.52 -2.07
N GLY A 147 -3.70 11.89 -0.97
CA GLY A 147 -3.16 11.66 0.36
C GLY A 147 -1.88 12.45 0.63
N GLY A 148 -0.91 11.78 1.24
CA GLY A 148 0.43 12.26 1.49
C GLY A 148 1.45 11.13 1.48
N LEU A 149 2.71 11.48 1.74
CA LEU A 149 3.82 10.55 1.79
C LEU A 149 4.60 10.78 3.09
N SER A 150 5.16 9.72 3.66
CA SER A 150 5.92 9.78 4.90
C SER A 150 7.08 8.80 4.88
N ILE A 151 8.15 9.16 5.59
CA ILE A 151 9.27 8.28 5.87
C ILE A 151 9.13 7.78 7.31
N GLN A 152 9.11 6.48 7.50
CA GLN A 152 8.86 5.83 8.78
C GLN A 152 9.96 4.82 9.11
N THR A 153 10.18 4.57 10.40
CA THR A 153 11.01 3.44 10.86
C THR A 153 10.12 2.39 11.52
N LEU A 154 10.52 1.12 11.47
CA LEU A 154 9.78 0.03 12.13
C LEU A 154 9.59 0.29 13.63
N ASP A 155 10.63 0.78 14.31
CA ASP A 155 10.56 1.20 15.71
C ASP A 155 9.58 2.35 15.94
N GLY A 156 9.53 3.31 15.00
CA GLY A 156 8.60 4.41 15.01
C GLY A 156 7.16 3.91 14.93
N LEU A 157 6.89 2.96 14.04
CA LEU A 157 5.57 2.33 13.86
C LEU A 157 5.17 1.50 15.10
N ALA A 158 6.09 0.71 15.65
CA ALA A 158 5.81 -0.17 16.79
C ALA A 158 5.42 0.57 18.08
N LYS A 159 5.87 1.83 18.22
CA LYS A 159 5.55 2.69 19.38
C LYS A 159 4.23 3.45 19.24
N LYS A 160 3.52 3.32 18.12
CA LYS A 160 2.29 4.08 17.82
C LYS A 160 1.04 3.27 18.18
N GLY A 161 -0.13 3.90 18.06
CA GLY A 161 -1.41 3.25 18.33
C GLY A 161 -1.82 2.25 17.24
N LYS A 162 -2.76 1.36 17.58
CA LYS A 162 -3.25 0.27 16.71
C LYS A 162 -3.88 0.70 15.37
N PHE A 163 -4.14 1.98 15.16
CA PHE A 163 -4.67 2.51 13.91
C PHE A 163 -3.64 3.31 13.13
N TYR A 164 -2.42 3.51 13.65
CA TYR A 164 -1.44 4.37 12.98
C TYR A 164 -0.95 3.76 11.67
N ALA A 165 -0.73 2.45 11.62
CA ALA A 165 -0.58 1.72 10.37
C ALA A 165 -1.97 1.22 9.95
N ALA A 166 -2.35 1.48 8.70
CA ALA A 166 -3.63 1.06 8.15
C ALA A 166 -3.79 -0.48 8.24
N HIS A 167 -5.04 -0.94 8.24
CA HIS A 167 -5.42 -2.30 8.63
C HIS A 167 -4.65 -3.45 7.96
N LEU A 168 -4.25 -3.32 6.69
CA LEU A 168 -3.43 -4.34 6.01
C LEU A 168 -1.93 -4.20 6.31
N THR A 169 -1.47 -2.98 6.54
CA THR A 169 -0.06 -2.59 6.57
C THR A 169 0.69 -3.22 7.74
N ALA A 170 0.18 -3.12 8.97
CA ALA A 170 0.92 -3.64 10.12
C ALA A 170 1.11 -5.17 10.06
N PRO A 171 0.08 -5.99 9.77
CA PRO A 171 0.26 -7.44 9.64
C PRO A 171 1.27 -7.83 8.55
N ILE A 172 1.27 -7.12 7.41
CA ILE A 172 2.23 -7.36 6.32
C ILE A 172 3.66 -7.07 6.78
N LEU A 173 3.89 -5.93 7.42
CA LEU A 173 5.20 -5.54 7.92
C LEU A 173 5.68 -6.45 9.06
N ASN A 174 4.78 -6.90 9.92
CA ASN A 174 5.10 -7.85 10.99
C ASN A 174 5.58 -9.19 10.43
N GLU A 175 4.94 -9.70 9.37
CA GLU A 175 5.39 -10.91 8.67
C GLU A 175 6.73 -10.70 7.96
N TYR A 176 6.90 -9.58 7.23
CA TYR A 176 8.13 -9.34 6.46
C TYR A 176 9.36 -9.15 7.36
N TYR A 177 9.24 -8.32 8.41
CA TYR A 177 10.38 -7.95 9.26
C TYR A 177 10.48 -8.72 10.59
N GLY A 178 9.49 -9.56 10.93
CA GLY A 178 9.45 -10.24 12.23
C GLY A 178 9.26 -9.29 13.42
N VAL A 179 8.58 -8.15 13.20
CA VAL A 179 8.35 -7.10 14.21
C VAL A 179 6.94 -7.17 14.81
N LYS A 180 6.66 -6.30 15.79
CA LYS A 180 5.37 -6.20 16.48
C LYS A 180 4.81 -4.78 16.39
N ILE A 181 4.34 -4.40 15.22
CA ILE A 181 3.56 -3.18 15.00
C ILE A 181 2.11 -3.48 15.42
N PRO A 182 1.50 -2.68 16.30
CA PRO A 182 0.13 -2.90 16.75
C PRO A 182 -0.88 -2.65 15.63
N PHE A 183 -1.92 -3.48 15.55
CA PHE A 183 -3.07 -3.32 14.65
C PHE A 183 -4.36 -3.77 15.35
N PRO A 184 -5.55 -3.46 14.79
CA PRO A 184 -6.83 -3.78 15.43
C PRO A 184 -7.05 -5.29 15.51
N GLU A 185 -7.57 -5.78 16.64
CA GLU A 185 -7.84 -7.21 16.89
C GLU A 185 -8.91 -7.80 15.97
N GLU A 186 -9.69 -6.92 15.34
CA GLU A 186 -10.69 -7.22 14.32
C GLU A 186 -10.07 -7.70 13.00
N VAL A 187 -8.77 -7.47 12.79
CA VAL A 187 -8.04 -7.89 11.60
C VAL A 187 -7.44 -9.27 11.84
N HIS A 188 -7.97 -10.28 11.15
CA HIS A 188 -7.39 -11.61 11.12
C HIS A 188 -6.67 -11.82 9.79
N THR A 189 -5.39 -12.22 9.84
CA THR A 189 -4.57 -12.43 8.65
C THR A 189 -4.12 -13.89 8.53
N ARG A 190 -4.00 -14.38 7.30
CA ARG A 190 -3.34 -15.63 6.94
C ARG A 190 -2.44 -15.37 5.74
N VAL A 191 -1.17 -15.70 5.90
CA VAL A 191 -0.17 -15.64 4.82
C VAL A 191 -0.45 -16.75 3.81
N LEU A 192 -0.42 -16.42 2.53
CA LEU A 192 -0.57 -17.36 1.41
C LEU A 192 0.78 -17.54 0.69
N VAL A 193 0.72 -17.85 -0.60
CA VAL A 193 1.88 -17.99 -1.51
C VAL A 193 2.19 -16.64 -2.18
N GLU A 194 3.15 -16.62 -3.10
CA GLU A 194 3.44 -15.44 -3.92
C GLU A 194 2.23 -15.02 -4.78
N PRO A 195 2.10 -13.70 -5.07
CA PRO A 195 1.08 -13.19 -5.99
C PRO A 195 1.03 -13.95 -7.31
N LYS A 196 -0.17 -14.29 -7.78
CA LYS A 196 -0.35 -14.93 -9.09
C LYS A 196 -0.13 -13.91 -10.21
N GLU A 197 0.12 -14.42 -11.42
CA GLU A 197 0.28 -13.58 -12.60
C GLU A 197 -1.03 -12.92 -13.01
N THR A 198 -2.15 -13.64 -12.89
CA THR A 198 -3.49 -13.15 -13.29
C THR A 198 -4.52 -13.32 -12.18
N PHE A 199 -5.59 -12.54 -12.25
CA PHE A 199 -6.70 -12.68 -11.31
C PHE A 199 -7.50 -13.98 -11.52
N GLU A 200 -7.51 -14.51 -12.74
CA GLU A 200 -8.13 -15.77 -13.11
C GLU A 200 -7.50 -16.95 -12.36
N ASP A 201 -6.20 -16.91 -12.09
CA ASP A 201 -5.47 -17.97 -11.37
C ASP A 201 -5.97 -18.14 -9.92
N TYR A 202 -6.51 -17.08 -9.32
CA TYR A 202 -7.12 -17.13 -7.98
C TYR A 202 -8.48 -17.85 -7.97
N LEU A 203 -9.15 -17.96 -9.13
CA LEU A 203 -10.48 -18.55 -9.20
C LEU A 203 -10.48 -20.04 -8.89
N GLN A 204 -9.32 -20.69 -8.78
CA GLN A 204 -9.23 -22.08 -8.33
C GLN A 204 -9.63 -22.21 -6.85
N ASP A 205 -9.17 -21.28 -6.00
CA ASP A 205 -9.33 -21.32 -4.55
C ASP A 205 -10.38 -20.31 -4.01
N PHE A 206 -10.67 -19.27 -4.80
CA PHE A 206 -11.45 -18.12 -4.39
C PHE A 206 -12.59 -17.81 -5.37
N SER A 207 -13.57 -17.07 -4.87
CA SER A 207 -14.62 -16.44 -5.67
C SER A 207 -14.62 -14.95 -5.37
N TYR A 208 -14.75 -14.09 -6.38
CA TYR A 208 -14.89 -12.65 -6.14
C TYR A 208 -16.36 -12.27 -5.97
N ASN A 209 -16.63 -11.35 -5.04
CA ASN A 209 -17.94 -10.71 -4.95
C ASN A 209 -18.18 -9.80 -6.16
N ASN A 210 -19.44 -9.58 -6.53
CA ASN A 210 -19.79 -8.60 -7.56
C ASN A 210 -19.28 -7.20 -7.15
N GLY A 211 -18.68 -6.46 -8.09
CA GLY A 211 -18.17 -5.10 -7.86
C GLY A 211 -16.75 -5.01 -7.25
N TRP A 212 -16.02 -6.12 -7.10
CA TRP A 212 -14.67 -6.10 -6.51
C TRP A 212 -13.62 -5.25 -7.27
N ARG A 213 -13.92 -4.85 -8.52
CA ARG A 213 -13.10 -3.96 -9.37
C ARG A 213 -13.67 -2.54 -9.53
N GLU A 214 -14.69 -2.17 -8.77
CA GLU A 214 -15.42 -0.89 -8.92
C GLU A 214 -15.09 0.12 -7.81
N HIS A 215 -14.00 -0.09 -7.07
CA HIS A 215 -13.73 0.58 -5.78
C HIS A 215 -12.39 1.29 -5.68
#